data_AF-A0A1D6LVA5-F1
#
_entry.id   AF-A0A1D6LVA5-F1
#
_cell.length_a   1.000
_cell.length_b   1.000
_cell.length_c   1.000
_cell.angle_alpha   90.00
_cell.angle_beta   90.00
_cell.angle_gamma   90.00
#
_symmetry.space_group_name_H-M   'P 1'
#
loop_
_entity.id
_entity.type
_entity.pdbx_description
1 polymer ?
#
loop_
_entity_poly.entity_id
_entity_poly.type
_entity_poly.pdbx_seq_one_letter_code
_entity_poly.pdbx_strand_id
1 'polypeptide(L)'
;MKGMYRENATANGEVVGGREPAAEPRAHEEYQHYGVKSHEYKAWAEIYLLSLTDMLVTTGKSTFDRLRGPGTRRAEAVGPAQTGQRHSWCSRDMSLEPCFRIAPPYDCKRRHDDSGEIVPHVRHCEDVRAHGAEAC
;
A
#
# COMPACT_ATOMS: atom_id res chain seq x y z
N MET A 1 -12.68 -11.94 -6.88
CA MET A 1 -13.72 -11.15 -6.17
C MET A 1 -14.95 -10.86 -7.02
N LYS A 2 -14.81 -10.48 -8.30
CA LYS A 2 -15.95 -10.14 -9.17
C LYS A 2 -17.03 -11.23 -9.27
N GLY A 3 -16.64 -12.51 -9.31
CA GLY A 3 -17.59 -13.64 -9.31
C GLY A 3 -18.45 -13.71 -8.04
N MET A 4 -17.85 -13.49 -6.87
CA MET A 4 -18.53 -13.55 -5.58
C MET A 4 -19.70 -12.56 -5.48
N TYR A 5 -19.49 -11.31 -5.91
CA TYR A 5 -20.54 -10.27 -5.89
C TYR A 5 -21.52 -10.35 -7.07
N ARG A 6 -21.20 -11.16 -8.09
CA ARG A 6 -22.13 -11.46 -9.18
C ARG A 6 -23.09 -12.59 -8.79
N GLU A 7 -22.59 -13.58 -8.06
CA GLU A 7 -23.33 -14.77 -7.65
C GLU A 7 -24.13 -14.56 -6.36
N ASN A 8 -23.66 -13.67 -5.48
CA ASN A 8 -24.29 -13.40 -4.19
C ASN A 8 -24.67 -11.92 -4.05
N ALA A 9 -25.88 -11.66 -3.57
CA ALA A 9 -26.29 -10.33 -3.16
C ALA A 9 -25.55 -9.88 -1.90
N THR A 10 -25.32 -8.57 -1.79
CA THR A 10 -24.74 -7.97 -0.57
C THR A 10 -25.74 -7.98 0.56
N ALA A 11 -25.27 -8.21 1.79
CA ALA A 11 -26.14 -8.28 2.98
C ALA A 11 -26.84 -6.96 3.30
N ASN A 12 -26.26 -5.83 2.89
CA ASN A 12 -26.78 -4.48 3.07
C ASN A 12 -27.49 -3.91 1.83
N GLY A 13 -27.57 -4.68 0.73
CA GLY A 13 -28.20 -4.25 -0.52
C GLY A 13 -27.38 -3.25 -1.36
N GLU A 14 -26.11 -3.01 -1.02
CA GLU A 14 -25.21 -2.17 -1.82
C GLU A 14 -24.84 -2.85 -3.15
N VAL A 15 -24.77 -2.08 -4.23
CA VAL A 15 -24.33 -2.58 -5.54
C VAL A 15 -22.81 -2.54 -5.62
N VAL A 16 -22.17 -3.71 -5.65
CA VAL A 16 -20.71 -3.83 -5.73
C VAL A 16 -20.29 -4.23 -7.14
N GLY A 17 -19.66 -3.31 -7.85
CA GLY A 17 -19.07 -3.54 -9.16
C GLY A 17 -17.56 -3.76 -9.08
N GLY A 18 -17.10 -4.98 -9.31
CA GLY A 18 -15.66 -5.27 -9.44
C GLY A 18 -15.17 -4.90 -10.84
N ARG A 19 -14.41 -3.81 -10.96
CA ARG A 19 -13.62 -3.52 -12.17
C ARG A 19 -12.16 -3.84 -11.87
N GLU A 20 -11.73 -5.04 -12.24
CA GLU A 20 -10.31 -5.27 -12.43
C GLU A 20 -9.90 -4.45 -13.66
N PRO A 21 -8.93 -3.52 -13.55
CA PRO A 21 -8.42 -2.78 -14.71
C PRO A 21 -7.88 -3.72 -15.81
N ALA A 22 -7.63 -4.99 -15.45
CA ALA A 22 -7.23 -6.09 -16.32
C ALA A 22 -8.35 -6.78 -17.15
N ALA A 23 -9.63 -6.46 -16.91
CA ALA A 23 -10.75 -7.20 -17.54
C ALA A 23 -11.20 -6.67 -18.92
N GLU A 24 -10.57 -5.60 -19.42
CA GLU A 24 -10.41 -5.39 -20.87
C GLU A 24 -9.05 -6.01 -21.26
N PRO A 25 -8.87 -6.64 -22.43
CA PRO A 25 -7.67 -7.42 -22.80
C PRO A 25 -6.33 -6.63 -22.91
N ARG A 26 -6.14 -5.53 -22.17
CA ARG A 26 -4.99 -4.63 -22.27
C ARG A 26 -4.20 -4.37 -20.99
N ALA A 27 -4.48 -5.03 -19.86
CA ALA A 27 -3.74 -4.73 -18.61
C ALA A 27 -3.66 -5.90 -17.60
N HIS A 28 -3.33 -7.11 -18.04
CA HIS A 28 -2.78 -8.11 -17.12
C HIS A 28 -1.34 -8.39 -17.50
N GLU A 29 -0.42 -7.71 -16.82
CA GLU A 29 1.02 -7.97 -16.93
C GLU A 29 1.42 -8.79 -15.71
N GLU A 30 1.75 -10.06 -15.91
CA GLU A 30 2.18 -10.96 -14.83
C GLU A 30 3.58 -10.62 -14.31
N TYR A 31 4.39 -9.97 -15.16
CA TYR A 31 5.80 -9.70 -14.91
C TYR A 31 6.12 -8.21 -14.99
N GLN A 32 7.10 -7.81 -14.18
CA GLN A 32 7.61 -6.45 -14.18
C GLN A 32 8.67 -6.28 -15.28
N HIS A 33 8.47 -5.31 -16.16
CA HIS A 33 9.41 -4.98 -17.25
C HIS A 33 9.94 -3.55 -17.09
N TYR A 34 11.22 -3.43 -16.76
CA TYR A 34 11.88 -2.14 -16.59
C TYR A 34 12.42 -1.60 -17.93
N GLY A 35 12.36 -0.28 -18.14
CA GLY A 35 12.90 0.37 -19.34
C GLY A 35 12.04 0.19 -20.60
N VAL A 36 10.91 -0.51 -20.49
CA VAL A 36 9.93 -0.68 -21.56
C VAL A 36 8.85 0.37 -21.37
N LYS A 37 8.94 1.46 -22.14
CA LYS A 37 8.03 2.63 -22.00
C LYS A 37 6.55 2.26 -21.98
N SER A 38 6.11 1.34 -22.84
CA SER A 38 4.72 0.91 -22.89
C SER A 38 4.26 0.20 -21.61
N HIS A 39 5.14 -0.57 -20.96
CA HIS A 39 4.87 -1.20 -19.66
C HIS A 39 4.81 -0.15 -18.55
N GLU A 40 5.78 0.77 -18.54
CA GLU A 40 5.82 1.87 -17.57
C GLU A 40 4.59 2.77 -17.65
N TYR A 41 4.09 3.07 -18.87
CA TYR A 41 2.85 3.85 -19.03
C TYR A 41 1.61 3.12 -18.52
N LYS A 42 1.51 1.80 -18.69
CA LYS A 42 0.42 1.00 -18.12
C LYS A 42 0.49 1.02 -16.59
N ALA A 43 1.67 0.78 -16.03
CA ALA A 43 1.91 0.85 -14.59
C ALA A 43 1.56 2.23 -14.01
N TRP A 44 1.94 3.31 -14.70
CA TRP A 44 1.58 4.67 -14.32
C TRP A 44 0.07 4.93 -14.37
N ALA A 45 -0.62 4.43 -15.40
CA ALA A 45 -2.07 4.56 -15.49
C ALA A 45 -2.78 3.82 -14.35
N GLU A 46 -2.30 2.64 -13.96
CA GLU A 46 -2.84 1.89 -12.82
C GLU A 46 -2.64 2.62 -11.50
N ILE A 47 -1.42 3.13 -11.23
CA ILE A 47 -1.15 3.95 -10.03
C ILE A 47 -2.07 5.16 -9.99
N TYR A 48 -2.21 5.87 -11.11
CA TYR A 48 -3.07 7.04 -11.20
C TYR A 48 -4.53 6.70 -10.92
N LEU A 49 -5.06 5.63 -11.51
CA LEU A 49 -6.43 5.17 -11.25
C LEU A 49 -6.64 4.79 -9.78
N LEU A 50 -5.69 4.10 -9.15
CA LEU A 50 -5.74 3.77 -7.72
C LEU A 50 -5.73 5.03 -6.84
N SER A 51 -4.99 6.06 -7.23
CA SER A 51 -4.94 7.35 -6.52
C SER A 51 -6.26 8.12 -6.52
N LEU A 52 -7.19 7.80 -7.42
CA LEU A 52 -8.51 8.44 -7.49
C LEU A 52 -9.58 7.75 -6.63
N THR A 53 -9.25 6.64 -5.98
CA THR A 53 -10.20 5.92 -5.09
C THR A 53 -10.36 6.64 -3.75
N ASP A 54 -11.51 6.50 -3.10
CA ASP A 54 -11.73 7.10 -1.76
C ASP A 54 -11.00 6.32 -0.64
N MET A 55 -10.87 5.01 -0.83
CA MET A 55 -10.20 4.09 0.08
C MET A 55 -9.33 3.14 -0.73
N LEU A 56 -8.08 2.98 -0.30
CA LEU A 56 -7.11 2.12 -0.96
C LEU A 56 -6.59 1.07 0.01
N VAL A 57 -6.66 -0.20 -0.42
CA VAL A 57 -6.01 -1.32 0.27
C VAL A 57 -4.71 -1.64 -0.45
N THR A 58 -3.59 -1.50 0.23
CA THR A 58 -2.24 -1.71 -0.34
C THR A 58 -1.56 -2.90 0.31
N THR A 59 -0.60 -3.53 -0.37
CA THR A 59 0.29 -4.50 0.30
C THR A 59 1.45 -3.77 0.96
N GLY A 60 1.91 -4.24 2.12
CA GLY A 60 2.82 -3.45 2.96
C GLY A 60 4.08 -2.93 2.28
N LYS A 61 4.77 -3.79 1.52
CA LYS A 61 6.05 -3.43 0.89
C LYS A 61 5.90 -2.73 -0.47
N SER A 62 4.69 -2.38 -0.91
CA SER A 62 4.46 -1.77 -2.22
C SER A 62 4.92 -0.31 -2.23
N THR A 63 5.69 0.07 -3.25
CA THR A 63 6.02 1.48 -3.53
C THR A 63 5.06 2.12 -4.53
N PHE A 64 4.18 1.33 -5.16
CA PHE A 64 3.25 1.80 -6.19
C PHE A 64 2.28 2.85 -5.64
N ASP A 65 1.99 2.78 -4.35
CA ASP A 65 0.98 3.62 -3.69
C ASP A 65 1.51 4.97 -3.21
N ARG A 66 2.81 5.26 -3.46
CA ARG A 66 3.51 6.49 -3.02
C ARG A 66 2.99 7.77 -3.67
N LEU A 67 2.31 7.70 -4.82
CA LEU A 67 1.93 8.86 -5.64
C LEU A 67 0.54 9.44 -5.28
N ARG A 68 0.13 9.36 -4.02
CA ARG A 68 -1.25 9.66 -3.63
C ARG A 68 -1.49 11.13 -3.23
N GLY A 69 -2.70 11.62 -3.54
CA GLY A 69 -3.16 12.95 -3.17
C GLY A 69 -3.77 13.04 -1.76
N PRO A 70 -3.93 14.27 -1.22
CA PRO A 70 -4.52 14.49 0.10
C PRO A 70 -5.99 14.05 0.16
N GLY A 71 -6.41 13.41 1.26
CA GLY A 71 -7.81 13.08 1.54
C GLY A 71 -8.17 11.60 1.47
N THR A 72 -7.22 10.74 1.12
CA THR A 72 -7.47 9.30 1.05
C THR A 72 -7.31 8.60 2.38
N ARG A 73 -7.96 7.46 2.57
CA ARG A 73 -7.67 6.50 3.63
C ARG A 73 -6.91 5.31 3.07
N ARG A 74 -5.75 5.01 3.66
CA ARG A 74 -4.95 3.81 3.36
C ARG A 74 -5.23 2.75 4.42
N ALA A 75 -5.49 1.54 3.95
CA ALA A 75 -5.43 0.35 4.77
C ALA A 75 -4.34 -0.56 4.19
N GLU A 76 -3.49 -1.07 5.05
CA GLU A 76 -2.43 -1.99 4.67
C GLU A 76 -2.89 -3.43 4.91
N ALA A 77 -2.79 -4.26 3.88
CA ALA A 77 -2.95 -5.69 4.03
C ALA A 77 -1.73 -6.27 4.76
N VAL A 78 -1.97 -6.75 5.98
CA VAL A 78 -0.97 -7.45 6.78
C VAL A 78 -0.87 -8.87 6.24
N GLY A 79 0.33 -9.28 5.83
CA GLY A 79 0.57 -10.64 5.35
C GLY A 79 0.18 -11.71 6.39
N PRO A 80 0.05 -12.98 5.99
CA PRO A 80 -0.35 -14.03 6.92
C PRO A 80 0.66 -14.12 8.07
N ALA A 81 0.24 -13.72 9.26
CA ALA A 81 0.99 -13.98 10.48
C ALA A 81 0.97 -15.48 10.76
N GLN A 82 2.06 -15.98 11.32
CA GLN A 82 2.20 -17.37 11.75
C GLN A 82 0.97 -17.82 12.55
N THR A 83 0.51 -19.02 12.25
CA THR A 83 -0.67 -19.69 12.84
C THR A 83 -0.84 -19.39 14.33
N GLY A 84 -1.94 -18.71 14.70
CA GLY A 84 -2.37 -18.59 16.10
C GLY A 84 -2.77 -17.20 16.59
N GLN A 85 -2.53 -16.12 15.83
CA GLN A 85 -2.83 -14.76 16.28
C GLN A 85 -4.09 -14.21 15.58
N ARG A 86 -5.08 -13.75 16.37
CA ARG A 86 -6.27 -13.03 15.88
C ARG A 86 -5.87 -11.63 15.43
N HIS A 87 -5.27 -11.51 14.25
CA HIS A 87 -5.01 -10.19 13.65
C HIS A 87 -5.99 -9.92 12.52
N SER A 88 -6.42 -8.65 12.41
CA SER A 88 -7.15 -8.19 11.25
C SER A 88 -6.27 -8.33 10.01
N TRP A 89 -6.82 -8.88 8.92
CA TRP A 89 -6.10 -9.06 7.66
C TRP A 89 -5.58 -7.74 7.06
N CYS A 90 -6.13 -6.62 7.51
CA CYS A 90 -5.64 -5.29 7.19
C CYS A 90 -5.63 -4.41 8.45
N SER A 91 -4.66 -3.51 8.58
CA SER A 91 -4.64 -2.40 9.53
C SER A 91 -4.85 -1.08 8.79
N ARG A 92 -5.42 -0.09 9.48
CA ARG A 92 -5.42 1.28 8.93
C ARG A 92 -4.01 1.82 9.11
N ASP A 93 -3.50 2.40 8.04
CA ASP A 93 -2.18 2.99 8.08
C ASP A 93 -2.13 4.23 8.98
N MET A 94 -0.98 4.49 9.58
CA MET A 94 -0.77 5.60 10.50
C MET A 94 -0.78 6.94 9.77
N SER A 95 -0.24 6.98 8.56
CA SER A 95 -0.10 8.18 7.74
C SER A 95 -0.43 7.92 6.27
N LEU A 96 -0.48 9.00 5.50
CA LEU A 96 -0.44 8.93 4.04
C LEU A 96 0.99 9.11 3.50
N GLU A 97 1.94 9.36 4.39
CA GLU A 97 3.33 9.51 4.02
C GLU A 97 3.95 8.17 3.61
N PRO A 98 4.83 8.17 2.61
CA PRO A 98 5.45 6.93 2.18
C PRO A 98 6.54 6.47 3.15
N CYS A 99 6.55 5.17 3.45
CA CYS A 99 7.62 4.55 4.22
C CYS A 99 8.99 4.67 3.53
N PHE A 100 9.97 5.22 4.24
CA PHE A 100 11.37 5.22 3.84
C PHE A 100 12.05 3.93 4.31
N ARG A 101 12.01 2.89 3.45
CA ARG A 101 12.40 1.50 3.79
C ARG A 101 13.85 1.28 4.23
N ILE A 102 14.75 2.21 3.97
CA ILE A 102 16.17 2.12 4.33
C ILE A 102 16.56 3.42 5.03
N ALA A 103 15.91 3.68 6.17
CA ALA A 103 16.22 4.82 7.01
C ALA A 103 17.61 4.65 7.66
N PRO A 104 18.53 5.61 7.50
CA PRO A 104 19.83 5.53 8.12
C PRO A 104 19.68 5.68 9.65
N PRO A 105 20.26 4.76 10.46
CA PRO A 105 20.18 4.82 11.93
C PRO A 105 21.25 5.78 12.49
N TYR A 106 21.28 7.03 12.02
CA TYR A 106 22.38 7.95 12.30
C TYR A 106 21.88 9.31 12.81
N ASP A 107 22.12 9.61 14.08
CA ASP A 107 22.21 10.99 14.54
C ASP A 107 23.56 11.56 14.08
N CYS A 108 23.54 12.66 13.32
CA CYS A 108 24.75 13.33 12.86
C CYS A 108 25.72 13.72 13.99
N LYS A 109 25.22 13.82 15.24
CA LYS A 109 26.00 14.11 16.44
C LYS A 109 26.35 12.87 17.27
N ARG A 110 25.49 11.86 17.33
CA ARG A 110 25.71 10.60 18.07
C ARG A 110 25.69 9.44 17.09
N ARG A 111 26.80 8.70 17.00
CA ARG A 111 27.05 7.68 15.95
C ARG A 111 26.08 6.48 15.93
N HIS A 112 25.03 6.46 16.73
CA HIS A 112 24.04 5.39 16.77
C HIS A 112 22.75 5.87 17.45
N ASP A 113 21.66 6.03 16.68
CA ASP A 113 20.31 6.26 17.21
C ASP A 113 19.26 5.72 16.22
N ASP A 114 18.11 5.29 16.74
CA ASP A 114 17.05 4.73 15.91
C ASP A 114 16.27 5.84 15.19
N SER A 115 16.33 5.83 13.85
CA SER A 115 15.66 6.82 12.97
C SER A 115 14.15 6.96 13.22
N GLY A 116 13.48 5.91 13.68
CA GLY A 116 12.06 5.91 13.99
C GLY A 116 11.70 6.57 15.32
N GLU A 117 12.69 6.97 16.14
CA GLU A 117 12.49 7.51 17.49
C GLU A 117 13.13 8.88 17.70
N ILE A 118 13.84 9.43 16.71
CA ILE A 118 14.59 10.69 16.84
C ILE A 118 13.65 11.90 17.07
N VAL A 119 12.50 11.93 16.39
CA VAL A 119 11.54 13.04 16.49
C VAL A 119 10.10 12.51 16.65
N PRO A 120 9.22 13.21 17.39
CA PRO A 120 7.88 12.69 17.72
C PRO A 120 6.96 12.43 16.52
N HIS A 121 7.20 13.11 15.41
CA HIS A 121 6.43 13.02 14.17
C HIS A 121 7.03 12.02 13.17
N VAL A 122 8.11 11.31 13.51
CA VAL A 122 8.64 10.21 12.70
C VAL A 122 8.48 8.93 13.51
N ARG A 123 7.98 7.88 12.86
CA ARG A 123 7.77 6.56 13.48
C ARG A 123 8.22 5.47 12.54
N HIS A 124 8.44 4.27 13.09
CA HIS A 124 8.63 3.09 12.27
C HIS A 124 7.40 2.73 11.46
N CYS A 125 7.62 2.36 10.20
CA CYS A 125 6.56 1.87 9.35
C CYS A 125 6.03 0.51 9.84
N GLU A 126 4.73 0.25 9.67
CA GLU A 126 4.15 -1.03 10.08
C GLU A 126 4.72 -2.23 9.28
N ASP A 127 5.13 -1.99 8.02
CA ASP A 127 5.58 -2.99 7.03
C ASP A 127 7.08 -3.31 7.10
N VAL A 128 7.92 -2.32 7.42
CA VAL A 128 9.38 -2.44 7.55
C VAL A 128 9.84 -1.94 8.93
N ARG A 129 9.37 -2.59 9.99
CA ARG A 129 9.65 -2.18 11.39
C ARG A 129 11.13 -2.08 11.76
N ALA A 130 12.01 -2.85 11.12
CA ALA A 130 13.42 -2.91 11.49
C ALA A 130 14.25 -1.71 10.96
N HIS A 131 13.89 -1.16 9.80
CA HIS A 131 14.71 -0.15 9.09
C HIS A 131 13.89 0.89 8.33
N GLY A 132 12.56 0.88 8.47
CA GLY A 132 11.65 1.80 7.84
C GLY A 132 11.26 2.94 8.78
N ALA A 133 11.14 4.15 8.25
CA ALA A 133 10.57 5.29 8.95
C ALA A 133 9.60 6.07 8.06
N GLU A 134 8.53 6.60 8.64
CA GLU A 134 7.52 7.46 7.99
C GLU A 134 7.15 8.62 8.91
N ALA A 135 6.63 9.74 8.38
CA ALA A 135 6.10 10.80 9.23
C ALA A 135 4.60 10.61 9.54
N CYS A 136 4.21 10.92 10.77
CA CYS A 136 2.86 10.80 11.31
C CYS A 136 2.24 12.16 11.64
#